data_AF-A0A2E8EAF7-F1
#
_entry.id   AF-A0A2E8EAF7-F1
#
_cell.length_a   1.000
_cell.length_b   1.000
_cell.length_c   1.000
_cell.angle_alpha   90.00
_cell.angle_beta   90.00
_cell.angle_gamma   90.00
#
_symmetry.space_group_name_H-M   'P 1'
#
loop_
_entity.id
_entity.type
_entity.pdbx_description
1 polymer ?
#
loop_
_entity_poly.entity_id
_entity_poly.type
_entity_poly.pdbx_seq_one_letter_code
_entity_poly.pdbx_strand_id
1 'polypeptide(L)'
;MELDTTNWSGEGAFTQTLIDSFQRVEQVARLRVEDMPSSRSDAEYNFISNELFVGFCTRDRAVRARLLGLLPVTRTVTESVMTVTGLERALSELEDVGPPDYADEGMLQYLRTERIVPPYQTRGYKLVELVRVYEAGVRPRRTETDD
;
A
#
# COMPACT_ATOMS: atom_id res chain seq x y z
N MET A 1 5.43 -14.06 0.12
CA MET A 1 4.29 -13.17 -0.15
C MET A 1 3.57 -13.62 -1.40
N GLU A 2 2.25 -13.74 -1.38
CA GLU A 2 1.38 -13.92 -2.56
C GLU A 2 1.14 -12.55 -3.23
N LEU A 3 1.35 -12.44 -4.54
CA LEU A 3 1.23 -11.18 -5.29
C LEU A 3 0.12 -11.27 -6.33
N ASP A 4 -0.85 -10.35 -6.27
CA ASP A 4 -1.91 -10.17 -7.27
C ASP A 4 -1.74 -8.82 -7.98
N THR A 5 -1.40 -8.87 -9.27
CA THR A 5 -1.23 -7.71 -10.15
C THR A 5 -2.24 -7.70 -11.29
N THR A 6 -3.33 -8.45 -11.18
CA THR A 6 -4.31 -8.64 -12.28
C THR A 6 -4.92 -7.32 -12.74
N ASN A 7 -5.09 -6.36 -11.82
CA ASN A 7 -5.68 -5.04 -12.07
C ASN A 7 -4.65 -3.91 -12.11
N TRP A 8 -3.36 -4.23 -12.30
CA TRP A 8 -2.29 -3.26 -12.42
C TRP A 8 -1.73 -3.28 -13.84
N SER A 9 -1.63 -2.09 -14.44
CA SER A 9 -1.12 -1.84 -15.79
C SER A 9 0.36 -2.17 -15.95
N GLY A 10 1.10 -2.28 -14.84
CA GLY A 10 2.56 -2.32 -14.83
C GLY A 10 3.21 -0.95 -14.86
N GLU A 11 2.43 0.14 -14.80
CA GLU A 11 2.96 1.49 -14.76
C GLU A 11 3.34 1.94 -13.35
N GLY A 12 4.44 2.69 -13.25
CA GLY A 12 4.94 3.26 -12.00
C GLY A 12 6.24 2.59 -11.53
N ALA A 13 7.37 3.29 -11.68
CA ALA A 13 8.66 2.78 -11.26
C ALA A 13 8.76 2.68 -9.73
N PHE A 14 8.14 3.62 -9.01
CA PHE A 14 8.12 3.58 -7.56
C PHE A 14 7.18 2.47 -7.04
N THR A 15 6.09 2.20 -7.73
CA THR A 15 5.18 1.08 -7.44
C THR A 15 5.92 -0.25 -7.54
N GLN A 16 6.72 -0.47 -8.59
CA GLN A 16 7.57 -1.65 -8.70
C GLN A 16 8.58 -1.73 -7.54
N THR A 17 9.23 -0.60 -7.20
CA THR A 17 10.17 -0.53 -6.07
C THR A 17 9.52 -0.92 -4.74
N LEU A 18 8.27 -0.48 -4.51
CA LEU A 18 7.48 -0.88 -3.35
C LEU A 18 7.17 -2.37 -3.38
N ILE A 19 6.72 -2.94 -4.50
CA ILE A 19 6.46 -4.39 -4.63
C ILE A 19 7.71 -5.19 -4.26
N ASP A 20 8.87 -4.81 -4.78
CA ASP A 20 10.15 -5.48 -4.50
C ASP A 20 10.55 -5.34 -3.03
N SER A 21 10.23 -4.21 -2.41
CA SER A 21 10.47 -3.95 -0.99
C SER A 21 9.55 -4.78 -0.09
N PHE A 22 8.27 -4.91 -0.45
CA PHE A 22 7.30 -5.75 0.27
C PHE A 22 7.70 -7.22 0.30
N GLN A 23 8.36 -7.73 -0.75
CA GLN A 23 8.90 -9.09 -0.76
C GLN A 23 9.96 -9.33 0.32
N ARG A 24 10.64 -8.26 0.79
CA ARG A 24 11.66 -8.33 1.86
C ARG A 24 11.07 -8.24 3.27
N VAL A 25 9.77 -7.94 3.41
CA VAL A 25 9.09 -7.84 4.71
C VAL A 25 8.40 -9.17 5.02
N GLU A 26 9.00 -9.98 5.89
CA GLU A 26 8.53 -11.34 6.21
C GLU A 26 7.11 -11.38 6.80
N GLN A 27 6.66 -10.29 7.41
CA GLN A 27 5.32 -10.18 8.01
C GLN A 27 4.22 -9.94 6.97
N VAL A 28 4.56 -9.72 5.70
CA VAL A 28 3.60 -9.51 4.62
C VAL A 28 3.27 -10.85 3.95
N ALA A 29 2.02 -11.28 4.13
CA ALA A 29 1.52 -12.53 3.56
C ALA A 29 1.10 -12.35 2.10
N ARG A 30 0.39 -11.26 1.79
CA ARG A 30 -0.17 -10.98 0.47
C ARG A 30 -0.05 -9.51 0.10
N LEU A 31 0.04 -9.22 -1.19
CA LEU A 31 -0.02 -7.89 -1.77
C LEU A 31 -0.88 -7.92 -3.02
N ARG A 32 -1.84 -7.00 -3.11
CA ARG A 32 -2.61 -6.77 -4.34
C ARG A 32 -2.37 -5.35 -4.84
N VAL A 33 -2.16 -5.20 -6.13
CA VAL A 33 -1.84 -3.92 -6.78
C VAL A 33 -2.96 -3.60 -7.78
N GLU A 34 -3.47 -2.37 -7.74
CA GLU A 34 -4.56 -1.91 -8.60
C GLU A 34 -4.26 -0.51 -9.16
N ASP A 35 -4.52 -0.28 -10.44
CA ASP A 35 -4.54 1.08 -11.00
C ASP A 35 -5.77 1.83 -10.52
N MET A 36 -5.61 3.12 -10.20
CA MET A 36 -6.75 3.99 -9.94
C MET A 36 -7.29 4.64 -11.22
N PRO A 37 -8.61 4.86 -11.33
CA PRO A 37 -9.22 5.57 -12.46
C PRO A 37 -8.71 7.01 -12.64
N SER A 38 -8.10 7.59 -11.60
CA SER A 38 -7.53 8.92 -11.63
C SER A 38 -6.22 9.02 -12.40
N SER A 39 -5.62 7.91 -12.85
CA SER A 39 -4.45 7.94 -13.72
C SER A 39 -4.77 8.70 -15.02
N ARG A 40 -3.97 9.71 -15.34
CA ARG A 40 -4.19 10.64 -16.45
C ARG A 40 -2.89 10.95 -17.16
N SER A 41 -2.89 10.86 -18.48
CA SER A 41 -1.79 11.32 -19.32
C SER A 41 -2.22 12.56 -20.09
N ASP A 42 -1.41 13.60 -20.04
CA ASP A 42 -1.59 14.87 -20.73
C ASP A 42 -0.29 15.26 -21.45
N ALA A 43 -0.32 16.23 -22.36
CA ALA A 43 0.83 16.63 -23.16
C ALA A 43 2.01 17.17 -22.32
N GLU A 44 1.75 17.61 -21.08
CA GLU A 44 2.74 18.22 -20.20
C GLU A 44 3.03 17.42 -18.92
N TYR A 45 2.15 16.49 -18.54
CA TYR A 45 2.33 15.65 -17.38
C TYR A 45 1.66 14.29 -17.52
N ASN A 46 2.27 13.29 -16.88
CA ASN A 46 1.66 11.99 -16.65
C ASN A 46 1.45 11.82 -15.16
N PHE A 47 0.23 11.48 -14.77
CA PHE A 47 -0.16 11.19 -13.40
C PHE A 47 -0.52 9.72 -13.32
N ILE A 48 0.29 8.95 -12.60
CA ILE A 48 0.06 7.55 -12.27
C ILE A 48 -0.46 7.50 -10.84
N SER A 49 -1.58 6.81 -10.62
CA SER A 49 -2.12 6.60 -9.28
C SER A 49 -2.37 5.12 -9.07
N ASN A 50 -1.68 4.52 -8.11
CA ASN A 50 -1.80 3.10 -7.79
C ASN A 50 -2.22 2.88 -6.33
N GLU A 51 -3.00 1.85 -6.09
CA GLU A 51 -3.38 1.40 -4.75
C GLU A 51 -2.82 0.01 -4.47
N LEU A 52 -2.21 -0.15 -3.30
CA LEU A 52 -1.60 -1.39 -2.83
C LEU A 52 -2.37 -1.86 -1.59
N PHE A 53 -2.89 -3.08 -1.63
CA PHE A 53 -3.58 -3.71 -0.51
C PHE A 53 -2.69 -4.78 0.11
N VAL A 54 -2.17 -4.52 1.30
CA VAL A 54 -1.25 -5.40 2.01
C VAL A 54 -2.00 -6.26 3.03
N GLY A 55 -1.85 -7.58 2.96
CA GLY A 55 -2.31 -8.47 4.02
C GLY A 55 -1.15 -8.99 4.83
N PHE A 56 -1.21 -8.82 6.14
CA PHE A 56 -0.20 -9.31 7.06
C PHE A 56 -0.40 -10.79 7.40
N CYS A 57 0.69 -11.48 7.76
CA CYS A 57 0.63 -12.78 8.40
C CYS A 57 -0.21 -12.69 9.67
N THR A 58 -0.86 -13.78 10.05
CA THR A 58 -1.65 -13.85 11.27
C THR A 58 -1.08 -14.86 12.24
N ARG A 59 -1.36 -14.65 13.53
CA ARG A 59 -1.05 -15.62 14.58
C ARG A 59 -2.28 -15.88 15.44
N ASP A 60 -2.42 -17.13 15.85
CA ASP A 60 -3.44 -17.54 16.79
C ASP A 60 -2.97 -17.34 18.22
N ARG A 61 -3.78 -16.63 18.99
CA ARG A 61 -3.53 -16.37 20.40
C ARG A 61 -4.70 -16.89 21.24
N ALA A 62 -4.41 -17.82 22.14
CA ALA A 62 -5.36 -18.23 23.16
C ALA A 62 -5.53 -17.11 24.19
N VAL A 63 -6.72 -16.51 24.23
CA VAL A 63 -7.08 -15.49 25.20
C VAL A 63 -8.12 -16.04 26.17
N ARG A 64 -7.98 -15.65 27.44
CA ARG A 64 -9.04 -15.90 28.43
C ARG A 64 -10.15 -14.91 28.20
N ALA A 65 -11.34 -15.42 27.93
CA ALA A 65 -12.57 -14.66 27.82
C ALA A 65 -13.55 -15.12 28.91
N ARG A 66 -14.67 -14.41 29.05
CA ARG A 66 -15.77 -14.81 29.92
C ARG A 66 -17.01 -15.09 29.09
N LEU A 67 -17.55 -16.30 29.20
CA LEU A 67 -18.88 -16.62 28.69
C LEU A 67 -19.91 -16.04 29.67
N LEU A 68 -20.81 -15.19 29.16
CA LEU A 68 -21.83 -14.45 29.95
C LEU A 68 -21.24 -13.62 31.11
N GLY A 69 -19.98 -13.16 31.00
CA GLY A 69 -19.31 -12.35 32.03
C GLY A 69 -18.89 -13.12 33.31
N LEU A 70 -19.19 -14.42 33.40
CA LEU A 70 -19.04 -15.22 34.63
C LEU A 70 -18.16 -16.46 34.45
N LEU A 71 -18.30 -17.21 33.35
CA LEU A 71 -17.59 -18.48 33.15
C LEU A 71 -16.28 -18.24 32.40
N PRO A 72 -15.10 -18.53 32.98
CA PRO A 72 -13.83 -18.39 32.28
C PRO A 72 -13.75 -19.42 31.15
N VAL A 73 -13.60 -18.94 29.93
CA VAL A 73 -13.44 -19.76 28.73
C VAL A 73 -12.16 -19.36 28.01
N THR A 74 -11.48 -20.33 27.41
CA THR A 74 -10.35 -20.06 26.52
C THR A 74 -10.91 -19.91 25.10
N ARG A 75 -10.61 -18.80 24.44
CA ARG A 75 -10.96 -18.55 23.05
C ARG A 75 -9.68 -18.30 22.25
N THR A 76 -9.57 -18.90 21.09
CA THR A 76 -8.51 -18.55 20.12
C THR A 76 -8.94 -17.32 19.34
N VAL A 77 -8.07 -16.32 19.27
CA VAL A 77 -8.23 -15.12 18.44
C VAL A 77 -7.08 -15.06 17.45
N THR A 78 -7.41 -14.93 16.17
CA THR A 78 -6.44 -14.69 15.10
C THR A 78 -6.19 -13.20 15.00
N GLU A 79 -4.94 -12.77 15.18
CA GLU A 79 -4.53 -11.37 15.08
C GLU A 79 -3.41 -11.19 14.04
N SER A 80 -3.39 -10.05 13.34
CA SER A 80 -2.30 -9.68 12.42
C SER A 80 -0.99 -9.56 13.21
N VAL A 81 0.12 -10.07 12.67
CA VAL A 81 1.44 -9.99 13.30
C VAL A 81 2.12 -8.63 13.12
N MET A 82 1.54 -7.77 12.29
CA MET A 82 2.02 -6.43 11.96
C MET A 82 0.84 -5.48 11.76
N THR A 83 1.11 -4.18 11.87
CA THR A 83 0.17 -3.08 11.62
C THR A 83 0.69 -2.17 10.51
N VAL A 84 -0.15 -1.28 9.98
CA VAL A 84 0.27 -0.27 8.98
C VAL A 84 1.37 0.64 9.54
N THR A 85 1.31 1.06 10.80
CA THR A 85 2.38 1.82 11.46
C THR A 85 3.67 1.00 11.64
N GLY A 86 3.56 -0.32 11.85
CA GLY A 86 4.73 -1.20 11.87
C GLY A 86 5.38 -1.30 10.50
N LEU A 87 4.56 -1.39 9.46
CA LEU A 87 4.99 -1.39 8.07
C LEU A 87 5.66 -0.07 7.67
N GLU A 88 5.09 1.08 8.07
CA GLU A 88 5.68 2.41 7.86
C GLU A 88 7.14 2.45 8.33
N ARG A 89 7.41 1.99 9.55
CA ARG A 89 8.77 1.95 10.11
C ARG A 89 9.68 1.04 9.29
N ALA A 90 9.21 -0.15 8.95
CA ALA A 90 9.98 -1.12 8.17
C ALA A 90 10.34 -0.56 6.78
N LEU A 91 9.41 0.12 6.10
CA LEU A 91 9.65 0.73 4.79
C LEU A 91 10.51 1.98 4.88
N SER A 92 10.38 2.78 5.95
CA SER A 92 11.15 4.01 6.14
C SER A 92 12.65 3.76 6.31
N GLU A 93 13.03 2.57 6.80
CA GLU A 93 14.42 2.15 6.96
C GLU A 93 15.06 1.67 5.64
N LEU A 94 14.26 1.45 4.58
CA LEU A 94 14.76 1.04 3.28
C LEU A 94 15.15 2.26 2.45
N GLU A 95 16.40 2.30 1.99
CA GLU A 95 16.97 3.41 1.21
C GLU A 95 16.18 3.70 -0.07
N ASP A 96 15.69 2.65 -0.74
CA ASP A 96 14.96 2.75 -2.01
C ASP A 96 13.51 3.27 -1.85
N VAL A 97 12.96 3.27 -0.62
CA VAL A 97 11.56 3.66 -0.35
C VAL A 97 11.51 4.96 0.45
N GLY A 98 12.19 4.99 1.60
CA GLY A 98 12.16 6.08 2.55
C GLY A 98 10.79 6.28 3.24
N PRO A 99 10.63 7.36 4.01
CA PRO A 99 9.38 7.64 4.71
C PRO A 99 8.26 8.03 3.75
N PRO A 100 6.99 7.73 4.08
CA PRO A 100 5.84 8.20 3.32
C PRO A 100 5.61 9.70 3.49
N ASP A 101 4.97 10.31 2.49
CA ASP A 101 4.57 11.71 2.51
C ASP A 101 3.35 11.95 3.41
N TYR A 102 2.54 10.90 3.65
CA TYR A 102 1.47 10.88 4.64
C TYR A 102 1.30 9.46 5.21
N ALA A 103 1.03 9.37 6.52
CA ALA A 103 0.76 8.11 7.20
C ALA A 103 -0.31 8.28 8.28
N ASP A 104 -1.21 7.31 8.37
CA ASP A 104 -2.11 7.10 9.50
C ASP A 104 -2.24 5.60 9.84
N GLU A 105 -3.11 5.25 10.79
CA GLU A 105 -3.29 3.86 11.24
C GLU A 105 -3.80 2.91 10.14
N GLY A 106 -4.41 3.44 9.07
CA GLY A 106 -5.04 2.65 8.01
C GLY A 106 -4.42 2.82 6.62
N MET A 107 -3.58 3.84 6.40
CA MET A 107 -3.08 4.18 5.08
C MET A 107 -1.70 4.85 5.12
N LEU A 108 -0.84 4.46 4.18
CA LEU A 108 0.40 5.18 3.83
C LEU A 108 0.24 5.78 2.43
N GLN A 109 0.79 6.96 2.19
CA GLN A 109 0.79 7.60 0.89
C GLN A 109 2.18 8.10 0.53
N TYR A 110 2.59 7.82 -0.69
CA TYR A 110 3.81 8.29 -1.31
C TYR A 110 3.47 9.10 -2.55
N LEU A 111 4.15 10.23 -2.72
CA LEU A 111 4.06 11.09 -3.87
C LEU A 111 5.47 11.30 -4.42
N ARG A 112 5.76 10.70 -5.56
CA ARG A 112 7.04 10.86 -6.28
C ARG A 112 6.82 11.71 -7.51
N THR A 113 7.76 12.62 -7.77
CA THR A 113 7.73 13.46 -8.96
C THR A 113 9.05 13.40 -9.67
N GLU A 114 9.00 13.14 -10.97
CA GLU A 114 10.17 13.10 -11.84
C GLU A 114 9.92 13.97 -13.07
N ARG A 115 10.99 14.47 -13.70
CA ARG A 115 10.90 15.11 -15.02
C ARG A 115 11.55 14.19 -16.04
N ILE A 116 10.76 13.72 -16.99
CA ILE A 116 11.22 12.82 -18.05
C ILE A 116 11.42 13.63 -19.32
N VAL A 117 12.60 13.50 -19.94
CA VAL A 117 12.91 14.06 -21.25
C VAL A 117 13.19 12.88 -22.20
N PRO A 118 12.24 12.51 -23.07
CA PRO A 118 12.45 11.39 -23.98
C PRO A 118 13.61 11.66 -24.95
N PRO A 119 14.34 10.62 -25.39
CA PRO A 119 15.37 10.76 -26.40
C PRO A 119 14.82 11.48 -27.64
N TYR A 120 15.59 12.41 -28.18
CA TYR A 120 15.23 13.21 -29.38
C TYR A 120 14.04 14.17 -29.21
N GLN A 121 13.52 14.37 -28.00
CA GLN A 121 12.58 15.45 -27.68
C GLN A 121 13.25 16.55 -26.87
N THR A 122 12.96 17.81 -27.20
CA THR A 122 13.47 18.98 -26.45
C THR A 122 12.59 19.33 -25.25
N ARG A 123 11.30 18.99 -25.32
CA ARG A 123 10.33 19.23 -24.25
C ARG A 123 10.10 17.94 -23.47
N GLY A 124 10.51 17.94 -22.21
CA GLY A 124 10.14 16.88 -21.27
C GLY A 124 8.76 17.11 -20.65
N TYR A 125 8.22 16.07 -20.03
CA TYR A 125 6.98 16.10 -19.26
C TYR A 125 7.26 15.80 -17.78
N LYS A 126 6.34 16.20 -16.92
CA LYS A 126 6.39 15.88 -15.49
C LYS A 126 5.69 14.55 -15.23
N LEU A 127 6.39 13.57 -14.69
CA LEU A 127 5.77 12.36 -14.15
C LEU A 127 5.46 12.60 -12.67
N VAL A 128 4.24 12.29 -12.27
CA VAL A 128 3.79 12.30 -10.88
C VAL A 128 3.23 10.91 -10.59
N GLU A 129 3.82 10.22 -9.64
CA GLU A 129 3.39 8.90 -9.21
C GLU A 129 2.88 8.99 -7.77
N LEU A 130 1.59 8.70 -7.61
CA LEU A 130 0.91 8.63 -6.33
C LEU A 130 0.64 7.17 -5.98
N VAL A 131 1.18 6.70 -4.87
CA VAL A 131 0.94 5.34 -4.38
C VAL A 131 0.31 5.39 -3.01
N ARG A 132 -0.83 4.72 -2.84
CA ARG A 132 -1.47 4.55 -1.53
C ARG A 132 -1.42 3.10 -1.11
N VAL A 133 -1.04 2.84 0.13
CA VAL A 133 -0.96 1.50 0.71
C VAL A 133 -2.01 1.39 1.81
N TYR A 134 -2.83 0.34 1.76
CA TYR A 134 -3.90 0.03 2.71
C TYR A 134 -3.74 -1.37 3.28
N GLU A 135 -4.16 -1.60 4.53
CA GLU A 135 -4.36 -2.98 5.00
C GLU A 135 -5.53 -3.64 4.24
N ALA A 136 -5.31 -4.86 3.77
CA ALA A 136 -6.26 -5.61 2.97
C ALA A 136 -7.53 -5.93 3.77
N GLY A 137 -8.65 -5.34 3.35
CA GLY A 137 -9.94 -5.42 4.05
C GLY A 137 -10.46 -4.04 4.47
N VAL A 138 -9.60 -3.03 4.54
CA VAL A 138 -9.99 -1.63 4.63
C VAL A 138 -10.37 -1.17 3.23
N ARG A 139 -11.65 -0.79 3.03
CA ARG A 139 -12.06 -0.17 1.76
C ARG A 139 -11.38 1.21 1.67
N PRO A 140 -10.87 1.61 0.48
CA PRO A 140 -10.45 2.99 0.26
C PRO A 140 -11.62 3.90 0.64
N ARG A 141 -11.36 4.91 1.47
CA ARG A 141 -12.35 5.93 1.78
C ARG A 141 -12.56 6.72 0.48
N ARG A 142 -13.48 6.25 -0.37
CA ARG A 142 -13.98 7.05 -1.51
C ARG A 142 -14.48 8.35 -0.89
N THR A 143 -13.85 9.45 -1.25
CA THR A 143 -14.48 10.76 -1.09
C THR A 143 -15.75 10.71 -1.92
N GLU A 144 -16.90 10.61 -1.24
CA GLU A 144 -18.19 10.97 -1.81
C GLU A 144 -18.09 12.44 -2.23
N THR A 145 -17.81 12.64 -3.50
CA THR A 145 -17.92 13.89 -4.26
C THR A 145 -17.91 13.37 -5.70
N ASP A 146 -19.05 13.21 -6.38
CA ASP A 146 -20.06 14.21 -6.71
C ASP A 146 -21.42 13.55 -7.05
N ASP A 147 -22.46 14.39 -6.99
CA ASP A 147 -23.88 14.19 -7.37
C ASP A 147 -24.15 13.49 -8.73
#